data_AF-A0A7S9GIA9-F1
#
_entry.id   AF-A0A7S9GIA9-F1
#
_cell.length_a   1.000
_cell.length_b   1.000
_cell.length_c   1.000
_cell.angle_alpha   90.00
_cell.angle_beta   90.00
_cell.angle_gamma   90.00
#
_symmetry.space_group_name_H-M   'P 1'
#
loop_
_entity.id
_entity.type
_entity.pdbx_description
1 polymer ?
#
loop_
_entity_poly.entity_id
_entity_poly.type
_entity_poly.pdbx_seq_one_letter_code
_entity_poly.pdbx_strand_id
1 'polypeptide(L)'
;MHISALFALLITTAALAGPAVAKDLDQAQALWLQGKRSQALEAVRQGLADNPNDARLRFAQAVMQMELGRTAEAEAGLVALTQDFPDLADPFNNLAVLYAARGALDPAREALEQAVRLQPDHVQAQENLGDVLLRLAARAYGQALRLSSGDTTALQLKLRHTEALIARAAPAKR
;
A
#
# COMPACT_ATOMS: atom_id res chain seq x y z
N MET A 1 -13.49 -2.95 -18.87
CA MET A 1 -14.04 -2.51 -17.56
C MET A 1 -12.88 -1.98 -16.73
N HIS A 2 -12.88 -0.67 -16.48
CA HIS A 2 -11.84 0.03 -15.73
C HIS A 2 -11.84 -0.46 -14.28
N ILE A 3 -10.76 -1.10 -13.83
CA ILE A 3 -10.44 -1.19 -12.40
C ILE A 3 -9.92 0.20 -12.03
N SER A 4 -10.84 1.08 -11.67
CA SER A 4 -10.58 2.25 -10.85
C SER A 4 -10.82 1.79 -9.42
N ALA A 5 -9.77 1.27 -8.79
CA ALA A 5 -9.77 0.94 -7.37
C ALA A 5 -8.60 1.68 -6.72
N LEU A 6 -8.62 3.01 -6.85
CA LEU A 6 -7.85 3.89 -6.00
C LEU A 6 -8.78 5.06 -5.63
N PHE A 7 -8.79 5.40 -4.36
CA PHE A 7 -9.71 6.34 -3.69
C PHE A 7 -11.05 5.77 -3.23
N ALA A 8 -10.99 4.84 -2.28
CA ALA A 8 -11.99 4.75 -1.22
C ALA A 8 -11.28 4.88 0.13
N LEU A 9 -10.63 6.02 0.38
CA LEU A 9 -10.12 6.35 1.71
C LEU A 9 -11.25 7.06 2.48
N LEU A 10 -12.03 6.27 3.22
CA LEU A 10 -12.87 6.80 4.29
C LEU A 10 -11.93 7.24 5.42
N ILE A 11 -11.50 8.51 5.37
CA ILE A 11 -10.81 9.15 6.50
C ILE A 11 -11.86 9.32 7.61
N THR A 12 -11.90 8.38 8.55
CA THR A 12 -12.56 8.61 9.84
C THR A 12 -11.75 9.63 10.62
N THR A 13 -12.46 10.60 11.16
CA THR A 13 -11.97 11.91 11.60
C THR A 13 -11.10 11.87 12.85
N ALA A 14 -9.96 12.56 12.80
CA ALA A 14 -9.39 13.28 13.94
C ALA A 14 -8.87 14.65 13.48
N ALA A 15 -9.40 15.72 14.10
CA ALA A 15 -9.12 17.14 13.85
C ALA A 15 -7.62 17.47 14.05
N LEU A 16 -6.99 18.41 13.34
CA LEU A 16 -7.27 19.84 13.18
C LEU A 16 -6.62 20.34 11.88
N ALA A 17 -7.40 20.76 10.89
CA ALA A 17 -6.86 21.51 9.76
C ALA A 17 -7.90 22.53 9.31
N GLY A 18 -7.47 23.78 9.13
CA GLY A 18 -8.33 24.88 8.72
C GLY A 18 -8.98 24.65 7.34
N PRO A 19 -10.03 25.42 7.00
CA PRO A 19 -10.82 25.23 5.77
C PRO A 19 -10.02 25.36 4.46
N ALA A 20 -8.86 26.04 4.49
CA ALA A 20 -7.96 26.13 3.34
C ALA A 20 -7.31 24.79 2.98
N VAL A 21 -6.91 24.00 3.98
CA VAL A 21 -6.16 22.75 3.79
C VAL A 21 -7.05 21.61 3.23
N ALA A 22 -8.34 21.62 3.59
CA ALA A 22 -9.33 20.71 3.01
C ALA A 22 -9.54 21.00 1.50
N LYS A 23 -9.51 22.28 1.11
CA LYS A 23 -9.72 22.71 -0.27
C LYS A 23 -8.61 22.24 -1.21
N ASP A 24 -7.35 22.25 -0.75
CA ASP A 24 -6.20 21.90 -1.59
C ASP A 24 -6.16 20.40 -1.90
N LEU A 25 -6.48 19.55 -0.92
CA LEU A 25 -6.56 18.11 -1.12
C LEU A 25 -7.72 17.73 -2.06
N ASP A 26 -8.91 18.31 -1.85
CA ASP A 26 -10.09 18.04 -2.70
C ASP A 26 -9.83 18.47 -4.15
N GLN A 27 -9.21 19.63 -4.35
CA GLN A 27 -8.80 20.11 -5.67
C GLN A 27 -7.79 19.16 -6.33
N ALA A 28 -6.76 18.75 -5.59
CA ALA A 28 -5.75 17.82 -6.11
C ALA A 28 -6.37 16.49 -6.54
N GLN A 29 -7.28 15.93 -5.73
CA GLN A 29 -8.01 14.71 -6.05
C GLN A 29 -8.91 14.88 -7.28
N ALA A 30 -9.63 16.00 -7.38
CA ALA A 30 -10.47 16.28 -8.54
C ALA A 30 -9.64 16.37 -9.84
N LEU A 31 -8.49 17.07 -9.81
CA LEU A 31 -7.55 17.14 -10.92
C LEU A 31 -6.98 15.76 -11.28
N TRP A 32 -6.68 14.95 -10.27
CA TRP A 32 -6.19 13.59 -10.43
C TRP A 32 -7.17 12.72 -11.19
N LEU A 33 -8.44 12.73 -10.79
CA LEU A 33 -9.53 11.97 -11.42
C LEU A 33 -9.82 12.43 -12.86
N GLN A 34 -9.57 13.71 -13.18
CA GLN A 34 -9.64 14.24 -14.55
C GLN A 34 -8.45 13.83 -15.43
N GLY A 35 -7.49 13.05 -14.91
CA GLY A 35 -6.26 12.69 -15.62
C GLY A 35 -5.21 13.80 -15.68
N LYS A 36 -5.45 14.94 -15.03
CA LYS A 36 -4.53 16.08 -15.01
C LYS A 36 -3.45 15.88 -13.94
N ARG A 37 -2.68 14.80 -14.09
CA ARG A 37 -1.73 14.28 -13.08
C ARG A 37 -0.72 15.34 -12.61
N SER A 38 -0.14 16.10 -13.53
CA SER A 38 0.84 17.15 -13.18
C SER A 38 0.22 18.29 -12.37
N GLN A 39 -1.02 18.69 -12.69
CA GLN A 39 -1.71 19.76 -11.98
C GLN A 39 -2.15 19.32 -10.58
N ALA A 40 -2.53 18.06 -10.43
CA ALA A 40 -2.86 17.48 -9.13
C ALA A 40 -1.64 17.49 -8.19
N LEU A 41 -0.47 17.03 -8.64
CA LEU A 41 0.76 17.09 -7.84
C LEU A 41 1.17 18.52 -7.50
N GLU A 42 0.98 19.46 -8.43
CA GLU A 42 1.26 20.87 -8.18
C GLU A 42 0.32 21.46 -7.10
N ALA A 43 -0.96 21.09 -7.12
CA ALA A 43 -1.91 21.48 -6.08
C ALA A 43 -1.52 20.93 -4.70
N VAL A 44 -1.09 19.66 -4.63
CA VAL A 44 -0.56 19.07 -3.38
C VAL A 44 0.70 19.82 -2.91
N ARG A 45 1.62 20.13 -3.83
CA ARG A 45 2.85 20.87 -3.53
C ARG A 45 2.56 22.26 -2.96
N GLN A 46 1.55 22.95 -3.50
CA GLN A 46 1.12 24.26 -3.00
C GLN A 46 0.56 24.15 -1.58
N GLY A 47 -0.35 23.20 -1.33
CA GLY A 47 -0.89 22.98 0.01
C GLY A 47 0.20 22.62 1.04
N LEU A 48 1.22 21.85 0.63
CA LEU A 48 2.36 21.53 1.48
C LEU A 48 3.33 22.70 1.68
N ALA A 49 3.38 23.68 0.78
CA ALA A 49 4.15 24.90 1.00
C ALA A 49 3.54 25.74 2.13
N ASP A 50 2.21 25.76 2.23
CA ASP A 50 1.48 26.46 3.28
C ASP A 50 1.44 25.67 4.60
N ASN A 51 1.31 24.34 4.53
CA ASN A 51 1.35 23.45 5.69
C ASN A 51 2.20 22.19 5.44
N PRO A 52 3.52 22.25 5.68
CA PRO A 52 4.45 21.15 5.40
C PRO A 52 4.17 19.86 6.18
N ASN A 53 3.45 19.96 7.31
CA ASN A 53 3.16 18.84 8.20
C ASN A 53 1.75 18.27 8.03
N ASP A 54 0.99 18.67 7.01
CA ASP A 54 -0.31 18.03 6.77
C ASP A 54 -0.13 16.57 6.30
N ALA A 55 -0.44 15.62 7.19
CA ALA A 55 -0.30 14.20 6.94
C ALA A 55 -1.14 13.72 5.74
N ARG A 56 -2.32 14.30 5.49
CA ARG A 56 -3.21 13.91 4.39
C ARG A 56 -2.64 14.34 3.05
N LEU A 57 -2.10 15.55 2.95
CA LEU A 57 -1.45 16.04 1.74
C LEU A 57 -0.14 15.27 1.46
N ARG A 58 0.67 15.02 2.49
CA ARG A 58 1.87 14.17 2.36
C ARG A 58 1.53 12.77 1.89
N PHE A 59 0.48 12.17 2.46
CA PHE A 59 0.00 10.85 2.06
C PHE A 59 -0.53 10.84 0.63
N ALA A 60 -1.34 11.83 0.25
CA ALA A 60 -1.83 11.98 -1.11
C ALA A 60 -0.69 12.12 -2.12
N GLN A 61 0.34 12.91 -1.80
CA GLN A 61 1.53 13.03 -2.66
C GLN A 61 2.19 11.66 -2.89
N ALA A 62 2.42 10.90 -1.81
CA ALA A 62 3.06 9.60 -1.90
C ALA A 62 2.22 8.61 -2.72
N VAL A 63 0.90 8.55 -2.53
CA VAL A 63 0.00 7.72 -3.32
C VAL A 63 0.02 8.10 -4.80
N MET A 64 -0.04 9.39 -5.11
CA MET A 64 0.08 9.88 -6.50
C MET A 64 1.43 9.53 -7.12
N GLN A 65 2.52 9.59 -6.35
CA GLN A 65 3.85 9.16 -6.79
C GLN A 65 3.88 7.64 -7.06
N MET A 66 3.26 6.81 -6.23
CA MET A 66 3.14 5.36 -6.47
C MET A 66 2.44 5.08 -7.81
N GLU A 67 1.30 5.73 -8.06
CA GLU A 67 0.53 5.54 -9.30
C GLU A 67 1.27 6.03 -10.56
N LEU A 68 2.21 6.96 -10.42
CA LEU A 68 3.09 7.40 -11.51
C LEU A 68 4.34 6.53 -11.67
N GLY A 69 4.49 5.47 -10.86
CA GLY A 69 5.67 4.62 -10.87
C GLY A 69 6.91 5.27 -10.22
N ARG A 70 6.74 6.41 -9.53
CA ARG A 70 7.80 7.11 -8.78
C ARG A 70 7.98 6.46 -7.40
N THR A 71 8.29 5.16 -7.42
CA THR A 71 8.27 4.30 -6.23
C THR A 71 9.26 4.72 -5.15
N ALA A 72 10.45 5.19 -5.53
CA ALA A 72 11.46 5.65 -4.57
C ALA A 72 11.02 6.91 -3.79
N GLU A 73 10.40 7.88 -4.49
CA GLU A 73 9.87 9.09 -3.85
C GLU A 73 8.69 8.77 -2.92
N ALA A 74 7.79 7.89 -3.38
CA ALA A 74 6.67 7.42 -2.58
C ALA A 74 7.13 6.68 -1.31
N GLU A 75 8.10 5.77 -1.43
CA GLU A 75 8.66 5.04 -0.29
C GLU A 75 9.25 6.01 0.73
N ALA A 76 10.05 6.99 0.30
CA ALA A 76 10.63 7.99 1.19
C ALA A 76 9.54 8.82 1.90
N GLY A 77 8.51 9.25 1.18
CA GLY A 77 7.38 10.00 1.75
C GLY A 77 6.59 9.20 2.77
N LEU A 78 6.32 7.92 2.50
CA LEU A 78 5.59 7.03 3.40
C LEU A 78 6.42 6.66 4.63
N VAL A 79 7.73 6.42 4.50
CA VAL A 79 8.62 6.21 5.65
C VAL A 79 8.64 7.43 6.57
N ALA A 80 8.72 8.63 5.99
CA ALA A 80 8.64 9.85 6.80
C ALA A 80 7.28 9.98 7.51
N LEU A 81 6.18 9.58 6.86
CA LEU A 81 4.85 9.57 7.47
C LEU A 81 4.75 8.57 8.63
N THR A 82 5.33 7.38 8.53
CA THR A 82 5.29 6.39 9.63
C THR A 82 6.14 6.82 10.83
N GLN A 83 7.14 7.67 10.61
CA GLN A 83 7.96 8.24 11.68
C GLN A 83 7.26 9.41 12.38
N ASP A 84 6.69 10.34 11.60
CA ASP A 84 6.07 11.55 12.13
C ASP A 84 4.65 11.30 12.66
N PHE A 85 3.94 10.31 12.10
CA PHE A 85 2.56 9.96 12.42
C PHE A 85 2.43 8.43 12.60
N PRO A 86 3.01 7.87 13.67
CA PRO A 86 3.08 6.41 13.88
C PRO A 86 1.73 5.74 14.10
N ASP A 87 0.67 6.52 14.36
CA ASP A 87 -0.69 6.02 14.62
C ASP A 87 -1.54 5.90 13.34
N LEU A 88 -1.03 6.33 12.18
CA LEU A 88 -1.73 6.21 10.90
C LEU A 88 -1.49 4.83 10.28
N ALA A 89 -2.56 4.07 10.05
CA ALA A 89 -2.47 2.73 9.45
C ALA A 89 -2.12 2.77 7.94
N ASP A 90 -2.64 3.75 7.20
CA ASP A 90 -2.54 3.79 5.74
C ASP A 90 -1.10 3.88 5.18
N PRO A 91 -0.18 4.67 5.77
CA PRO A 91 1.21 4.68 5.33
C PRO A 91 1.90 3.31 5.44
N PHE A 92 1.62 2.55 6.50
CA PHE A 92 2.17 1.20 6.66
C PHE A 92 1.60 0.24 5.59
N ASN A 93 0.30 0.29 5.32
CA ASN A 93 -0.30 -0.51 4.25
C ASN A 93 0.34 -0.23 2.88
N ASN A 94 0.54 1.05 2.52
CA ASN A 94 1.14 1.42 1.24
C ASN A 94 2.65 1.09 1.15
N LEU A 95 3.41 1.20 2.25
CA LEU A 95 4.79 0.71 2.29
C LEU A 95 4.84 -0.79 2.02
N ALA A 96 3.91 -1.56 2.60
CA ALA A 96 3.86 -2.98 2.38
C ALA A 96 3.57 -3.35 0.92
N VAL A 97 2.71 -2.60 0.23
CA VAL A 97 2.47 -2.77 -1.21
C VAL A 97 3.77 -2.58 -2.00
N LEU A 98 4.54 -1.52 -1.69
CA LEU A 98 5.84 -1.26 -2.34
C LEU A 98 6.86 -2.38 -2.05
N TYR A 99 6.96 -2.82 -0.80
CA TYR A 99 7.83 -3.92 -0.40
C TYR A 99 7.45 -5.24 -1.06
N ALA A 100 6.16 -5.56 -1.10
CA ALA A 100 5.63 -6.75 -1.74
C ALA A 100 5.93 -6.75 -3.26
N ALA A 101 5.78 -5.61 -3.93
CA ALA A 101 6.05 -5.45 -5.36
C ALA A 101 7.51 -5.77 -5.72
N ARG A 102 8.47 -5.43 -4.85
CA ARG A 102 9.90 -5.77 -5.02
C ARG A 102 10.32 -7.11 -4.40
N GLY A 103 9.36 -7.91 -3.91
CA GLY A 103 9.62 -9.23 -3.32
C GLY A 103 10.16 -9.19 -1.88
N ALA A 104 10.22 -8.03 -1.24
CA ALA A 104 10.59 -7.88 0.16
C ALA A 104 9.42 -8.29 1.08
N LEU A 105 9.14 -9.60 1.14
CA LEU A 105 7.96 -10.15 1.82
C LEU A 105 7.97 -9.97 3.33
N ASP A 106 9.12 -10.11 3.99
CA ASP A 106 9.18 -9.98 5.46
C ASP A 106 8.93 -8.53 5.93
N PRO A 107 9.58 -7.50 5.32
CA PRO A 107 9.22 -6.11 5.61
C PRO A 107 7.76 -5.77 5.25
N ALA A 108 7.22 -6.34 4.18
CA ALA A 108 5.83 -6.14 3.81
C ALA A 108 4.88 -6.67 4.90
N ARG A 109 5.14 -7.87 5.41
CA ARG A 109 4.39 -8.45 6.52
C ARG A 109 4.44 -7.56 7.76
N GLU A 110 5.63 -7.13 8.17
CA GLU A 110 5.80 -6.30 9.38
C GLU A 110 5.01 -4.99 9.30
N ALA A 111 5.04 -4.33 8.13
CA ALA A 111 4.25 -3.12 7.90
C ALA A 111 2.74 -3.41 7.94
N LEU A 112 2.26 -4.49 7.33
CA LEU A 112 0.83 -4.85 7.35
C LEU A 112 0.35 -5.24 8.75
N GLU A 113 1.17 -5.96 9.51
CA GLU A 113 0.87 -6.26 10.91
C GLU A 113 0.76 -4.97 11.74
N GLN A 114 1.59 -3.96 11.46
CA GLN A 114 1.45 -2.65 12.10
C GLN A 114 0.16 -1.93 11.68
N ALA A 115 -0.18 -1.92 10.39
CA ALA A 115 -1.43 -1.34 9.90
C ALA A 115 -2.66 -1.99 10.56
N VAL A 116 -2.68 -3.32 10.64
CA VAL A 116 -3.76 -4.11 11.29
C VAL A 116 -3.80 -3.89 12.79
N ARG A 117 -2.66 -3.71 13.47
CA ARG A 117 -2.64 -3.37 14.91
C ARG A 117 -3.26 -2.00 15.17
N LEU A 118 -2.94 -1.01 14.33
CA LEU A 118 -3.45 0.36 14.45
C LEU A 118 -4.93 0.44 14.11
N GLN A 119 -5.35 -0.28 13.07
CA GLN A 119 -6.73 -0.30 12.59
C GLN A 119 -7.17 -1.74 12.26
N PRO A 120 -7.71 -2.48 13.24
CA PRO A 120 -8.10 -3.88 13.05
C PRO A 120 -9.18 -4.11 11.99
N ASP A 121 -10.03 -3.11 11.73
CA ASP A 121 -11.08 -3.12 10.71
C ASP A 121 -10.61 -2.61 9.32
N HIS A 122 -9.30 -2.39 9.14
CA HIS A 122 -8.71 -1.99 7.85
C HIS A 122 -8.75 -3.14 6.85
N VAL A 123 -9.86 -3.24 6.10
CA VAL A 123 -10.15 -4.33 5.16
C VAL A 123 -9.01 -4.55 4.16
N GLN A 124 -8.47 -3.48 3.59
CA GLN A 124 -7.42 -3.59 2.57
C GLN A 124 -6.08 -4.05 3.18
N ALA A 125 -5.74 -3.60 4.38
CA ALA A 125 -4.54 -4.09 5.07
C ALA A 125 -4.66 -5.58 5.43
N GLN A 126 -5.85 -6.04 5.85
CA GLN A 126 -6.11 -7.46 6.11
C GLN A 126 -5.98 -8.31 4.84
N GLU A 127 -6.54 -7.85 3.72
CA GLU A 127 -6.43 -8.50 2.41
C GLU A 127 -4.96 -8.59 1.96
N ASN A 128 -4.25 -7.46 1.96
CA ASN A 128 -2.83 -7.40 1.61
C ASN A 128 -1.97 -8.30 2.51
N LEU A 129 -2.29 -8.40 3.81
CA LEU A 129 -1.61 -9.29 4.74
C LEU A 129 -1.81 -10.76 4.35
N GLY A 130 -3.03 -11.15 4.00
CA GLY A 130 -3.34 -12.48 3.48
C GLY A 130 -2.52 -12.82 2.25
N ASP A 131 -2.44 -11.91 1.29
CA ASP A 131 -1.67 -12.10 0.06
C ASP A 131 -0.16 -12.23 0.32
N VAL A 132 0.39 -11.41 1.20
CA VAL A 132 1.80 -11.53 1.63
C VAL A 132 2.06 -12.85 2.33
N LEU A 133 1.14 -13.30 3.20
CA LEU A 133 1.25 -14.58 3.90
C LEU A 133 1.19 -15.78 2.94
N LEU A 134 0.37 -15.73 1.89
CA LEU A 134 0.37 -16.75 0.83
C LEU A 134 1.73 -16.82 0.14
N ARG A 135 2.32 -15.67 -0.22
CA ARG A 135 3.65 -15.63 -0.87
C ARG A 135 4.75 -16.14 0.05
N LEU A 136 4.69 -15.82 1.34
CA LEU A 136 5.60 -16.35 2.36
C LEU A 136 5.46 -17.88 2.51
N ALA A 137 4.23 -18.39 2.51
CA ALA A 137 3.96 -19.82 2.54
C ALA A 137 4.53 -20.54 1.31
N ALA A 138 4.34 -19.99 0.10
CA ALA A 138 4.92 -20.54 -1.13
C ALA A 138 6.46 -20.56 -1.06
N ARG A 139 7.09 -19.48 -0.59
CA ARG A 139 8.55 -19.42 -0.37
C ARG A 139 9.03 -20.52 0.57
N ALA A 140 8.33 -20.72 1.69
CA ALA A 140 8.65 -21.73 2.68
C ALA A 140 8.47 -23.16 2.16
N TYR A 141 7.36 -23.45 1.47
CA TYR A 141 7.13 -24.75 0.84
C TYR A 141 8.19 -25.06 -0.22
N GLY A 142 8.55 -24.09 -1.07
CA GLY A 142 9.61 -24.24 -2.05
C GLY A 142 10.97 -24.53 -1.39
N GLN A 143 11.28 -23.90 -0.26
CA GLN A 143 12.48 -24.20 0.50
C GLN A 143 12.46 -25.61 1.10
N ALA A 144 11.35 -26.01 1.72
CA ALA A 144 11.21 -27.36 2.28
C ALA A 144 11.36 -28.45 1.21
N LEU A 145 10.80 -28.25 0.01
CA LEU A 145 10.95 -29.16 -1.12
C LEU A 145 12.41 -29.33 -1.55
N ARG A 146 13.20 -28.26 -1.55
CA ARG A 146 14.64 -28.33 -1.89
C ARG A 146 15.47 -29.11 -0.87
N LEU A 147 15.02 -29.16 0.38
CA LEU A 147 15.74 -29.82 1.48
C LEU A 147 15.26 -31.26 1.74
N SER A 148 14.09 -31.63 1.20
CA SER A 148 13.51 -32.96 1.43
C SER A 148 14.19 -34.03 0.58
N SER A 149 14.50 -35.17 1.20
CA SER A 149 14.98 -36.39 0.53
C SER A 149 13.94 -37.53 0.51
N GLY A 150 12.73 -37.30 1.03
CA GLY A 150 11.66 -38.29 1.15
C GLY A 150 10.43 -37.97 0.28
N ASP A 151 9.28 -38.58 0.58
CA ASP A 151 8.02 -38.30 -0.13
C ASP A 151 7.60 -36.83 0.05
N THR A 152 7.53 -36.10 -1.07
CA THR A 152 7.17 -34.67 -1.12
C THR A 152 5.77 -34.41 -1.65
N THR A 153 4.95 -35.43 -1.89
CA THR A 153 3.66 -35.30 -2.59
C THR A 153 2.74 -34.27 -1.92
N ALA A 154 2.62 -34.34 -0.58
CA ALA A 154 1.81 -33.40 0.19
C ALA A 154 2.34 -31.95 0.11
N LEU A 155 3.65 -31.75 0.14
CA LEU A 155 4.27 -30.43 0.05
C LEU A 155 4.09 -29.82 -1.35
N GLN A 156 4.23 -30.63 -2.41
CA GLN A 156 3.98 -30.19 -3.79
C GLN A 156 2.52 -29.81 -4.02
N LEU A 157 1.56 -30.52 -3.40
CA LEU A 157 0.15 -30.14 -3.44
C LEU A 157 -0.11 -28.81 -2.74
N LYS A 158 0.44 -28.62 -1.53
CA LYS A 158 0.34 -27.35 -0.79
C LYS A 158 0.89 -26.18 -1.61
N LEU A 159 2.10 -26.33 -2.16
CA LEU A 159 2.72 -25.30 -2.99
C LEU A 159 1.84 -24.94 -4.21
N ARG A 160 1.38 -25.94 -4.97
CA ARG A 160 0.52 -25.71 -6.14
C ARG A 160 -0.77 -24.97 -5.79
N HIS A 161 -1.43 -25.35 -4.69
CA HIS A 161 -2.66 -24.66 -4.27
C HIS A 161 -2.39 -23.21 -3.86
N THR A 162 -1.30 -22.97 -3.11
CA THR A 162 -0.90 -21.61 -2.72
C THR A 162 -0.55 -20.77 -3.95
N GLU A 163 0.22 -21.31 -4.90
CA GLU A 163 0.55 -20.62 -6.17
C GLU A 163 -0.70 -20.31 -7.00
N ALA A 164 -1.69 -21.21 -7.03
CA ALA A 164 -2.95 -20.97 -7.71
C ALA A 164 -3.76 -19.83 -7.08
N LEU A 165 -3.73 -19.67 -5.75
CA LEU A 165 -4.35 -18.53 -5.07
C LEU A 165 -3.61 -17.23 -5.41
N ILE A 166 -2.28 -17.23 -5.35
CA ILE A 166 -1.44 -16.06 -5.69
C ILE A 166 -1.70 -15.61 -7.13
N ALA A 167 -1.77 -16.55 -8.08
CA ALA A 167 -2.00 -16.22 -9.49
C ALA A 167 -3.38 -15.58 -9.75
N ARG A 168 -4.39 -15.91 -8.94
CA ARG A 168 -5.73 -15.32 -9.02
C ARG A 168 -5.81 -13.93 -8.39
N ALA A 169 -4.96 -13.67 -7.39
CA ALA A 169 -4.86 -12.36 -6.73
C ALA A 169 -4.07 -11.33 -7.56
N ALA A 170 -3.23 -11.77 -8.50
CA ALA A 170 -2.47 -10.86 -9.35
C ALA A 170 -3.40 -10.01 -10.24
N PRO A 171 -3.24 -8.67 -10.28
CA PRO A 171 -4.03 -7.84 -11.19
C PRO A 171 -3.75 -8.26 -12.63
N ALA A 172 -4.81 -8.43 -13.43
CA ALA A 172 -4.69 -8.77 -14.85
C ALA A 172 -3.76 -7.75 -15.52
N LYS A 173 -2.67 -8.24 -16.15
CA LYS A 173 -1.78 -7.39 -16.95
C LYS A 173 -2.63 -6.68 -18.00
N ARG A 174 -2.73 -5.35 -17.90
CA ARG A 174 -3.35 -4.50 -18.91
C ARG A 174 -2.38 -4.22 -20.04
#